data_AF-A0A7J6RLW3-F1
#
_entry.id   AF-A0A7J6RLW3-F1
#
_cell.length_a   1.000
_cell.length_b   1.000
_cell.length_c   1.000
_cell.angle_alpha   90.00
_cell.angle_beta   90.00
_cell.angle_gamma   90.00
#
_symmetry.space_group_name_H-M   'P 1'
#
loop_
_entity.id
_entity.type
_entity.pdbx_description
1 polymer ?
#
loop_
_entity_poly.entity_id
_entity_poly.type
_entity_poly.pdbx_seq_one_letter_code
_entity_poly.pdbx_strand_id
1 'polypeptide(L)'
;MGMYHFRSVGNSSELHMNAPDVIAKIQESARKDSPVAYKEYEEWENALVDECELRGLLEICYDKCTPIPVESVETESEIVKRFCTG
;
A
#
# COMPACT_ATOMS: atom_id res chain seq x y z
N MET A 1 22.94 9.87 -1.19
CA MET A 1 21.84 10.77 -1.60
C MET A 1 21.16 10.22 -2.83
N GLY A 2 19.94 9.73 -2.65
CA GLY A 2 19.03 9.22 -3.68
C GLY A 2 17.82 10.14 -3.84
N MET A 3 18.04 11.46 -3.87
CA MET A 3 16.95 12.45 -3.78
C MET A 3 15.89 12.34 -4.89
N TYR A 4 16.34 12.02 -6.11
CA TYR A 4 15.48 11.97 -7.30
C TYR A 4 15.15 10.55 -7.74
N HIS A 5 16.04 9.61 -7.43
CA HIS A 5 15.90 8.21 -7.80
C HIS A 5 16.36 7.36 -6.63
N PHE A 6 15.59 6.31 -6.35
CA PHE A 6 15.94 5.30 -5.37
C PHE A 6 17.37 4.79 -5.58
N ARG A 7 18.09 4.59 -4.47
CA ARG A 7 19.42 3.99 -4.45
C ARG A 7 19.53 3.03 -3.27
N SER A 8 20.02 1.82 -3.51
CA SER A 8 20.22 0.78 -2.48
C SER A 8 21.46 1.02 -1.58
N VAL A 9 22.01 2.25 -1.55
CA VAL A 9 23.33 2.50 -0.96
C VAL A 9 23.21 2.84 0.53
N GLY A 10 23.29 1.82 1.38
CA GLY A 10 23.40 1.93 2.84
C GLY A 10 22.23 2.64 3.53
N ASN A 11 22.29 2.74 4.86
CA ASN A 11 21.23 3.32 5.70
C ASN A 11 21.16 4.87 5.62
N SER A 12 21.80 5.48 4.62
CA SER A 12 21.90 6.93 4.42
C SER A 12 21.21 7.39 3.12
N SER A 13 20.53 6.47 2.43
CA SER A 13 19.71 6.78 1.26
C SER A 13 18.29 7.12 1.70
N GLU A 14 17.66 8.04 0.99
CA GLU A 14 16.29 8.45 1.30
C GLU A 14 15.32 7.30 1.03
N LEU A 15 14.24 7.27 1.82
CA LEU A 15 13.12 6.38 1.60
C LEU A 15 12.28 6.87 0.43
N HIS A 16 11.80 5.94 -0.39
CA HIS A 16 10.97 6.20 -1.56
C HIS A 16 9.76 5.28 -1.48
N MET A 17 8.56 5.83 -1.68
CA MET A 17 7.32 5.03 -1.75
C MET A 17 7.44 3.89 -2.78
N ASN A 18 7.96 4.20 -3.96
CA ASN A 18 8.14 3.24 -5.05
C ASN A 18 9.47 2.47 -4.93
N ALA A 19 9.75 1.89 -3.76
CA ALA A 19 10.95 1.07 -3.56
C ALA A 19 10.90 -0.20 -4.43
N PRO A 20 12.04 -0.70 -4.96
CA PRO A 20 12.05 -1.83 -5.90
C PRO A 20 11.40 -3.10 -5.34
N ASP A 21 11.57 -3.38 -4.05
CA ASP A 21 11.03 -4.58 -3.42
C ASP A 21 9.50 -4.51 -3.34
N VAL A 22 8.93 -3.34 -3.02
CA VAL A 22 7.49 -3.07 -3.01
C VAL A 22 6.90 -3.26 -4.41
N ILE A 23 7.56 -2.69 -5.43
CA ILE A 23 7.17 -2.84 -6.83
C ILE A 23 7.19 -4.32 -7.26
N ALA A 24 8.23 -5.06 -6.88
CA ALA A 24 8.34 -6.47 -7.22
C ALA A 24 7.19 -7.29 -6.63
N LYS A 25 6.78 -7.00 -5.39
CA LYS A 25 5.68 -7.70 -4.72
C LYS A 25 4.31 -7.41 -5.31
N ILE A 26 4.00 -6.15 -5.63
CA ILE A 26 2.72 -5.84 -6.30
C ILE A 26 2.68 -6.41 -7.72
N GLN A 27 3.81 -6.44 -8.44
CA GLN A 27 3.90 -7.09 -9.74
C GLN A 27 3.71 -8.61 -9.64
N GLU A 28 4.29 -9.26 -8.64
CA GLU A 28 4.08 -10.69 -8.38
C GLU A 28 2.62 -10.99 -8.08
N SER A 29 2.00 -10.21 -7.18
CA SER A 29 0.58 -10.31 -6.84
C SER A 29 -0.30 -10.21 -8.08
N ALA A 30 -0.14 -9.15 -8.88
CA ALA A 30 -0.97 -8.90 -10.05
C ALA A 30 -0.77 -9.93 -11.17
N ARG A 31 0.44 -10.47 -11.35
CA ARG A 31 0.74 -11.42 -12.44
C ARG A 31 0.40 -12.87 -12.10
N LYS A 32 0.54 -13.25 -10.83
CA LYS A 32 0.35 -14.64 -10.36
C LYS A 32 -0.93 -14.83 -9.57
N ASP A 33 -1.72 -13.78 -9.38
CA ASP A 33 -2.92 -13.79 -8.54
C ASP A 33 -2.59 -14.34 -7.13
N SER A 34 -1.59 -13.73 -6.49
CA SER A 34 -1.04 -14.20 -5.20
C SER A 34 -1.46 -13.27 -4.05
N PRO A 35 -2.45 -13.67 -3.22
CA PRO A 35 -2.84 -12.91 -2.04
C PRO A 35 -1.70 -12.79 -1.01
N VAL A 36 -0.80 -13.78 -0.96
CA VAL A 36 0.38 -13.75 -0.09
C VAL A 36 1.32 -12.64 -0.50
N ALA A 37 1.61 -12.51 -1.80
CA ALA A 37 2.46 -11.43 -2.31
C ALA A 37 1.79 -10.06 -2.13
N TYR A 38 0.46 -9.99 -2.23
CA TYR A 38 -0.28 -8.75 -1.94
C TYR A 38 -0.13 -8.32 -0.48
N LYS A 39 -0.24 -9.28 0.46
CA LYS A 39 -0.07 -9.00 1.89
C LYS A 39 1.34 -8.48 2.21
N GLU A 40 2.37 -9.10 1.63
CA GLU A 40 3.76 -8.62 1.78
C GLU A 40 3.95 -7.21 1.20
N TYR A 41 3.32 -6.92 0.05
CA TYR A 41 3.29 -5.57 -0.53
C TYR A 41 2.61 -4.56 0.41
N GLU A 42 1.43 -4.88 0.92
CA GLU A 42 0.64 -4.00 1.80
C GLU A 42 1.39 -3.66 3.09
N GLU A 43 2.03 -4.65 3.71
CA GLU A 43 2.82 -4.45 4.93
C GLU A 43 3.99 -3.48 4.70
N TRP A 44 4.69 -3.60 3.57
CA TRP A 44 5.80 -2.71 3.24
C TRP A 44 5.33 -1.31 2.81
N GLU A 45 4.28 -1.22 2.00
CA GLU A 45 3.73 0.05 1.55
C GLU A 45 3.23 0.86 2.76
N ASN A 46 2.46 0.26 3.67
CA ASN A 46 1.96 0.96 4.86
C ASN A 46 3.11 1.48 5.75
N ALA A 47 4.17 0.71 5.95
CA ALA A 47 5.34 1.17 6.69
C ALA A 47 6.06 2.36 6.02
N LEU A 48 6.03 2.45 4.68
CA LEU A 48 6.56 3.62 3.97
C LEU A 48 5.63 4.83 4.08
N VAL A 49 4.31 4.63 4.01
CA VAL A 49 3.30 5.69 4.19
C VAL A 49 3.49 6.38 5.53
N ASP A 50 3.71 5.62 6.60
CA ASP A 50 3.92 6.12 7.97
C ASP A 50 5.12 7.08 8.08
N GLU A 51 6.18 6.83 7.31
CA GLU A 51 7.41 7.62 7.33
C GLU A 51 7.43 8.76 6.29
N CYS A 52 6.69 8.62 5.18
CA CYS A 52 6.85 9.47 4.00
C CYS A 52 5.67 10.41 3.73
N GLU A 53 4.48 10.15 4.27
CA GLU A 53 3.25 10.85 3.86
C GLU A 53 2.39 11.32 5.04
N LEU A 54 1.68 12.44 4.86
CA LEU A 54 0.82 13.00 5.90
C LEU A 54 -0.28 12.05 6.37
N ARG A 55 -0.78 11.16 5.50
CA ARG A 55 -1.81 10.19 5.88
C ARG A 55 -1.28 9.11 6.81
N GLY A 56 0.03 8.87 6.83
CA GLY A 56 0.70 8.00 7.80
C GLY A 56 0.70 8.55 9.23
N LEU A 57 0.40 9.84 9.41
CA LEU A 57 0.22 10.45 10.73
C LEU A 57 -1.19 10.24 11.30
N LEU A 58 -2.07 9.54 10.57
CA LEU A 58 -3.48 9.36 10.92
C LEU A 58 -3.80 7.89 11.16
N GLU A 59 -4.69 7.62 12.10
CA GLU A 59 -5.22 6.28 12.38
C GLU A 59 -6.73 6.26 12.22
N ILE A 60 -7.26 5.11 11.81
CA ILE A 60 -8.70 4.86 11.78
C ILE A 60 -9.15 4.45 13.21
N CYS A 61 -10.07 5.23 13.79
CA CYS A 61 -10.63 4.96 15.13
C CYS A 61 -11.65 3.81 15.12
N TYR A 62 -11.19 2.58 14.93
CA TYR A 62 -12.06 1.40 14.87
C TYR A 62 -12.88 1.17 16.14
N ASP A 63 -12.37 1.59 17.30
CA ASP A 63 -13.02 1.50 18.62
C ASP A 63 -14.32 2.33 18.72
N LYS A 64 -14.48 3.34 17.86
CA LYS A 64 -15.67 4.19 17.79
C LYS A 64 -16.70 3.73 16.75
N CYS A 65 -16.50 2.54 16.16
CA CYS A 65 -17.37 2.00 15.12
C CYS A 65 -17.90 0.62 15.50
N THR A 66 -19.07 0.25 14.98
CA THR A 66 -19.60 -1.12 15.07
C THR A 66 -19.24 -1.88 13.80
N PRO A 67 -18.45 -2.97 13.87
CA PRO A 67 -18.14 -3.77 12.71
C PRO A 67 -19.39 -4.36 12.05
N ILE A 68 -19.37 -4.47 10.74
CA ILE A 68 -20.42 -5.11 9.94
C ILE A 68 -19.83 -6.28 9.14
N PRO A 69 -20.64 -7.29 8.77
CA PRO A 69 -20.19 -8.35 7.86
C PRO A 69 -19.74 -7.78 6.51
N VAL A 70 -18.71 -8.36 5.90
CA VAL A 70 -18.19 -7.91 4.59
C VAL A 70 -19.26 -8.02 3.51
N GLU A 71 -20.15 -9.02 3.61
CA GLU A 71 -21.26 -9.24 2.69
C GLU A 71 -22.34 -8.14 2.74
N SER A 72 -22.31 -7.29 3.77
CA SER A 72 -23.18 -6.11 3.88
C SER A 72 -22.58 -4.84 3.28
N VAL A 73 -21.32 -4.89 2.85
CA VAL A 73 -20.63 -3.83 2.11
C VAL A 73 -21.03 -3.93 0.63
N GLU A 74 -20.93 -2.82 -0.09
CA GLU A 74 -21.08 -2.84 -1.55
C GLU A 74 -20.06 -3.79 -2.23
N THR A 75 -20.44 -4.34 -3.38
CA THR A 75 -19.60 -5.31 -4.11
C THR A 75 -18.39 -4.64 -4.74
N GLU A 76 -17.36 -5.42 -5.05
CA GLU A 76 -16.17 -4.96 -5.76
C GLU A 76 -16.54 -4.32 -7.12
N SER A 77 -17.57 -4.83 -7.79
CA SER A 77 -18.07 -4.30 -9.06
C SER A 77 -18.63 -2.88 -8.95
N GLU A 78 -19.19 -2.49 -7.80
CA GLU A 78 -19.63 -1.12 -7.55
C GLU A 78 -18.46 -0.22 -7.13
N ILE A 79 -17.51 -0.76 -6.36
CA ILE A 79 -16.31 -0.03 -5.92
C ILE A 79 -15.44 0.38 -7.10
N VAL A 80 -15.15 -0.54 -8.02
CA VAL A 80 -14.23 -0.28 -9.16
C VAL A 80 -14.74 0.81 -10.11
N LYS A 81 -16.03 1.13 -10.10
CA LYS A 81 -16.59 2.25 -10.89
C LYS A 81 -16.06 3.61 -10.45
N ARG A 82 -15.54 3.72 -9.22
CA ARG A 82 -14.95 4.96 -8.69
C ARG A 82 -13.47 5.10 -9.05
N PHE A 83 -12.84 4.07 -9.62
CA PHE A 83 -11.43 4.11 -9.99
C PHE A 83 -11.26 4.73 -11.38
N CYS A 84 -10.29 5.62 -11.52
CA CYS A 84 -9.96 6.32 -12.77
C CYS A 84 -8.48 6.12 -13.10
N THR A 85 -8.14 5.85 -14.36
CA THR A 85 -6.74 5.62 -14.80
C THR A 85 -6.02 6.86 -15.32
N GLY A 86 -6.52 8.05 -14.99
CA GLY A 86 -6.02 9.33 -15.51
C GLY A 86 -6.48 9.62 -16.93
#